data_AF-A0A9P5UQU1-F1
#
_entry.id   AF-A0A9P5UQU1-F1
#
_cell.length_a   1.000
_cell.length_b   1.000
_cell.length_c   1.000
_cell.angle_alpha   90.00
_cell.angle_beta   90.00
_cell.angle_gamma   90.00
#
_symmetry.space_group_name_H-M   'P 1'
#
loop_
_entity.id
_entity.type
_entity.pdbx_description
1 polymer ?
#
loop_
_entity_poly.entity_id
_entity_poly.type
_entity_poly.pdbx_seq_one_letter_code
_entity_poly.pdbx_strand_id
1 'polypeptide(L)'
;MPNPPLSDTEKLLIDAYKTILNKPFENMYEEKWQDEPFDRAIDQFKSRAQEIGFSDPFELLSRFNIQSYDAIRAELKKGPAMCFRPGWRSPILDSKVDPMVIASKCEHISGPHFKGEERVVVLDFWASWCGPCAQAGPELSELAEEYAGRIAFIGVNNDSIFSVTKPPNMERLNTFFDEHKDKFRYTIMVDSADGFAKDAVYKPGGYRGIPCAVVLVDGIVVFVGSPLADFKPVLERALMSVSNMSPSSSRSSSRSSREE
;
A
#
# COMPACT_ATOMS: atom_id res chain seq x y z
N MET A 1 -4.15 6.34 -26.56
CA MET A 1 -2.91 7.15 -26.53
C MET A 1 -2.78 7.74 -25.13
N PRO A 2 -1.59 7.77 -24.52
CA PRO A 2 -1.40 8.49 -23.26
C PRO A 2 -1.76 9.97 -23.47
N ASN A 3 -2.36 10.60 -22.47
CA ASN A 3 -2.68 12.02 -22.51
C ASN A 3 -1.38 12.83 -22.74
N PRO A 4 -1.40 13.89 -23.58
CA PRO A 4 -0.23 14.72 -23.77
C PRO A 4 0.21 15.36 -22.44
N PRO A 5 1.52 15.61 -22.26
CA PRO A 5 2.04 16.24 -21.04
C PRO A 5 1.38 17.60 -20.82
N LEU A 6 1.16 17.94 -19.55
CA LEU A 6 0.47 19.18 -19.19
C LEU A 6 1.36 20.41 -19.48
N SER A 7 0.76 21.46 -20.02
CA SER A 7 1.36 22.79 -20.11
C SER A 7 1.57 23.40 -18.71
N ASP A 8 2.34 24.48 -18.62
CA ASP A 8 2.58 25.13 -17.33
C ASP A 8 1.31 25.76 -16.73
N THR A 9 0.44 26.32 -17.56
CA THR A 9 -0.88 26.81 -17.12
C THR A 9 -1.80 25.68 -16.67
N GLU A 10 -1.80 24.54 -17.36
CA GLU A 10 -2.54 23.34 -16.94
C GLU A 10 -2.04 22.82 -15.59
N LYS A 11 -0.71 22.79 -15.35
CA LYS A 11 -0.14 22.42 -14.05
C LYS A 11 -0.60 23.36 -12.94
N LEU A 12 -0.62 24.67 -13.19
CA LEU A 12 -1.10 25.67 -12.22
C LEU A 12 -2.59 25.49 -11.91
N LEU A 13 -3.42 25.16 -12.90
CA LEU A 13 -4.84 24.87 -12.67
C LEU A 13 -5.02 23.61 -11.82
N ILE A 14 -4.27 22.55 -12.11
CA ILE A 14 -4.28 21.31 -11.31
C ILE A 14 -3.82 21.57 -9.87
N ASP A 15 -2.80 22.41 -9.67
CA ASP A 15 -2.35 22.82 -8.34
C ASP A 15 -3.41 23.63 -7.59
N ALA A 16 -4.06 24.59 -8.26
CA ALA A 16 -5.17 25.35 -7.69
C ALA A 16 -6.35 24.43 -7.29
N TYR A 17 -6.70 23.45 -8.12
CA TYR A 17 -7.73 22.46 -7.79
C TYR A 17 -7.36 21.68 -6.52
N LYS A 18 -6.12 21.19 -6.45
CA LYS A 18 -5.63 20.42 -5.29
C LYS A 18 -5.63 21.24 -4.01
N THR A 19 -5.14 22.47 -4.08
CA THR A 19 -4.91 23.31 -2.90
C THR A 19 -6.17 24.00 -2.40
N ILE A 20 -7.09 24.40 -3.30
CA ILE A 20 -8.31 25.13 -2.96
C ILE A 20 -9.50 24.20 -2.73
N LEU A 21 -9.70 23.19 -3.61
CA LEU A 21 -10.91 22.35 -3.58
C LEU A 21 -10.71 20.99 -2.94
N ASN A 22 -9.54 20.37 -3.07
CA ASN A 22 -9.33 19.01 -2.57
C ASN A 22 -8.80 18.98 -1.13
N LYS A 23 -7.59 19.52 -0.90
CA LYS A 23 -6.88 19.43 0.38
C LYS A 23 -7.66 19.99 1.58
N PRO A 24 -8.36 21.13 1.50
CA PRO A 24 -9.13 21.64 2.64
C PRO A 24 -10.32 20.74 3.03
N PHE A 25 -10.78 19.91 2.10
CA PHE A 25 -11.98 19.08 2.25
C PHE A 25 -11.67 17.58 2.31
N GLU A 26 -10.39 17.18 2.21
CA GLU A 26 -9.97 15.78 2.15
C GLU A 26 -10.41 14.97 3.40
N ASN A 27 -10.60 15.65 4.53
CA ASN A 27 -11.04 15.07 5.80
C ASN A 27 -12.45 15.55 6.24
N MET A 28 -13.17 16.27 5.36
CA MET A 28 -14.46 16.92 5.64
C MET A 28 -15.64 16.16 5.03
N TYR A 29 -15.59 14.83 5.00
CA TYR A 29 -16.63 13.95 4.44
C TYR A 29 -17.95 13.99 5.22
N GLU A 30 -19.00 13.31 4.71
CA GLU A 30 -20.42 13.39 5.13
C GLU A 30 -20.71 13.99 6.51
N GLU A 31 -20.23 13.35 7.59
CA GLU A 31 -20.51 13.76 8.97
C GLU A 31 -19.95 15.13 9.37
N LYS A 32 -18.88 15.58 8.72
CA LYS A 32 -18.17 16.84 8.98
C LYS A 32 -18.36 17.87 7.87
N TRP A 33 -19.08 17.52 6.80
CA TRP A 33 -19.22 18.36 5.62
C TRP A 33 -19.90 19.68 5.95
N GLN A 34 -19.41 20.77 5.36
CA GLN A 34 -20.02 22.09 5.44
C GLN A 34 -20.11 22.66 4.02
N ASP A 35 -21.32 22.99 3.58
CA ASP A 35 -21.54 23.49 2.22
C ASP A 35 -21.00 24.93 2.05
N GLU A 36 -21.18 25.82 3.03
CA GLU A 36 -20.78 27.23 2.91
C GLU A 36 -19.26 27.43 2.73
N PRO A 37 -18.36 26.76 3.46
CA PRO A 37 -16.93 26.80 3.16
C PRO A 37 -16.58 26.26 1.77
N PHE A 38 -17.29 25.23 1.29
CA PHE A 38 -17.03 24.65 -0.02
C PHE A 38 -17.51 25.57 -1.16
N ASP A 39 -18.63 26.26 -0.99
CA ASP A 39 -19.09 27.29 -1.92
C ASP A 39 -18.06 28.42 -2.07
N ARG A 40 -17.51 28.91 -0.95
CA ARG A 40 -16.42 29.90 -0.99
C ARG A 40 -15.17 29.39 -1.70
N ALA A 41 -14.82 28.12 -1.50
CA ALA A 41 -13.67 27.51 -2.17
C ALA A 41 -13.90 27.39 -3.69
N ILE A 42 -15.13 27.08 -4.13
CA ILE A 42 -15.50 27.11 -5.55
C ILE A 42 -15.27 28.51 -6.14
N ASP A 43 -15.74 29.56 -5.46
CA ASP A 43 -15.59 30.92 -5.96
C ASP A 43 -14.12 31.34 -6.04
N GLN A 44 -13.32 31.00 -5.02
CA GLN A 44 -11.87 31.19 -5.04
C GLN A 44 -11.20 30.44 -6.20
N PHE A 45 -11.60 29.19 -6.44
CA PHE A 45 -11.06 28.39 -7.54
C PHE A 45 -11.44 28.96 -8.91
N LYS A 46 -12.67 29.44 -9.09
CA LYS A 46 -13.12 30.11 -10.32
C LYS A 46 -12.28 31.36 -10.62
N SER A 47 -12.09 32.23 -9.62
CA SER A 47 -11.24 33.42 -9.77
C SER A 47 -9.81 33.04 -10.15
N ARG A 48 -9.25 32.02 -9.48
CA ARG A 48 -7.89 31.55 -9.78
C ARG A 48 -7.76 30.96 -11.18
N ALA A 49 -8.74 30.19 -11.64
CA ALA A 49 -8.75 29.62 -12.98
C ALA A 49 -8.74 30.72 -14.05
N GLN A 50 -9.55 31.77 -13.86
CA GLN A 50 -9.60 32.93 -14.76
C GLN A 50 -8.26 33.68 -14.82
N GLU A 51 -7.60 33.91 -13.68
CA GLU A 51 -6.26 34.54 -13.62
C GLU A 51 -5.20 33.76 -14.40
N ILE A 52 -5.31 32.42 -14.43
CA ILE A 52 -4.37 31.53 -15.15
C ILE A 52 -4.75 31.41 -16.64
N GLY A 53 -5.88 31.99 -17.06
CA GLY A 53 -6.33 32.02 -18.45
C GLY A 53 -7.34 30.94 -18.83
N PHE A 54 -7.98 30.29 -17.86
CA PHE A 54 -9.06 29.32 -18.11
C PHE A 54 -10.43 29.97 -17.92
N SER A 55 -11.20 30.07 -19.01
CA SER A 55 -12.61 30.48 -18.95
C SER A 55 -13.53 29.37 -18.43
N ASP A 56 -13.24 28.13 -18.80
CA ASP A 56 -13.89 26.94 -18.25
C ASP A 56 -12.81 25.94 -17.78
N PRO A 57 -12.62 25.76 -16.46
CA PRO A 57 -11.64 24.80 -15.95
C PRO A 57 -11.99 23.35 -16.31
N PHE A 58 -13.25 23.03 -16.66
CA PHE A 58 -13.66 21.67 -17.02
C PHE A 58 -13.19 21.23 -18.41
N GLU A 59 -12.75 22.14 -19.28
CA GLU A 59 -12.04 21.79 -20.52
C GLU A 59 -10.80 20.93 -20.23
N LEU A 60 -10.06 21.26 -19.16
CA LEU A 60 -8.94 20.45 -18.67
C LEU A 60 -9.42 19.32 -17.76
N LEU A 61 -10.25 19.63 -16.75
CA LEU A 61 -10.57 18.68 -15.68
C LEU A 61 -11.38 17.47 -16.18
N SER A 62 -12.13 17.60 -17.27
CA SER A 62 -12.85 16.48 -17.90
C SER A 62 -11.92 15.37 -18.41
N ARG A 63 -10.65 15.68 -18.76
CA ARG A 63 -9.61 14.68 -19.08
C ARG A 63 -9.29 13.76 -17.90
N PHE A 64 -9.66 14.18 -16.68
CA PHE A 64 -9.52 13.45 -15.43
C PHE A 64 -10.88 13.00 -14.87
N ASN A 65 -11.93 12.97 -15.70
CA ASN A 65 -13.29 12.58 -15.33
C ASN A 65 -13.94 13.47 -14.27
N ILE A 66 -13.53 14.74 -14.19
CA ILE A 66 -14.12 15.76 -13.32
C ILE A 66 -14.95 16.67 -14.21
N GLN A 67 -16.27 16.69 -14.00
CA GLN A 67 -17.22 17.28 -14.96
C GLN A 67 -18.05 18.44 -14.40
N SER A 68 -18.15 18.59 -13.08
CA SER A 68 -18.87 19.70 -12.46
C SER A 68 -18.46 19.90 -11.00
N TYR A 69 -18.77 21.07 -10.44
CA TYR A 69 -18.56 21.34 -9.01
C TYR A 69 -19.42 20.45 -8.12
N ASP A 70 -20.64 20.10 -8.55
CA ASP A 70 -21.50 19.15 -7.84
C ASP A 70 -20.91 17.74 -7.84
N ALA A 71 -20.26 17.32 -8.93
CA ALA A 71 -19.55 16.04 -8.98
C ALA A 71 -18.33 16.05 -8.03
N ILE A 72 -17.57 17.16 -8.00
CA ILE A 72 -16.46 17.33 -7.03
C ILE A 72 -17.01 17.28 -5.60
N ARG A 73 -18.09 18.00 -5.31
CA ARG A 73 -18.77 18.00 -4.01
C ARG A 73 -19.17 16.58 -3.61
N ALA A 74 -19.88 15.88 -4.49
CA ALA A 74 -20.37 14.53 -4.25
C ALA A 74 -19.21 13.55 -3.99
N GLU A 75 -18.11 13.67 -4.72
CA GLU A 75 -16.94 12.83 -4.51
C GLU A 75 -16.21 13.14 -3.20
N LEU A 76 -15.98 14.41 -2.89
CA LEU A 76 -15.35 14.80 -1.63
C LEU A 76 -16.22 14.46 -0.42
N LYS A 77 -17.56 14.54 -0.54
CA LYS A 77 -18.50 14.10 0.50
C LYS A 77 -18.35 12.62 0.84
N LYS A 78 -18.06 11.75 -0.13
CA LYS A 78 -17.75 10.34 0.13
C LYS A 78 -16.51 10.16 1.00
N GLY A 79 -15.57 11.12 0.93
CA GLY A 79 -14.30 11.08 1.63
C GLY A 79 -13.34 10.03 1.08
N PRO A 80 -12.14 9.93 1.65
CA PRO A 80 -11.21 8.88 1.28
C PRO A 80 -11.82 7.51 1.62
N ALA A 81 -11.35 6.48 0.91
CA ALA A 81 -11.73 5.10 1.21
C ALA A 81 -11.53 4.81 2.71
N MET A 82 -12.39 3.96 3.29
CA MET A 82 -12.38 3.69 4.74
C MET A 82 -10.99 3.33 5.27
N CYS A 83 -10.18 2.62 4.47
CA CYS A 83 -8.81 2.23 4.84
C CYS A 83 -7.82 3.37 5.06
N PHE A 84 -8.13 4.57 4.59
CA PHE A 84 -7.31 5.77 4.79
C PHE A 84 -7.87 6.69 5.88
N ARG A 85 -8.95 6.28 6.57
CA ARG A 85 -9.55 7.06 7.65
C ARG A 85 -8.85 6.75 8.98
N PRO A 86 -8.69 7.75 9.86
CA PRO A 86 -8.15 7.52 11.21
C PRO A 86 -8.92 6.43 11.96
N GLY A 87 -8.20 5.56 12.65
CA GLY A 87 -8.79 4.47 13.44
C GLY A 87 -9.26 3.25 12.64
N TRP A 88 -9.16 3.28 11.31
CA TRP A 88 -9.43 2.08 10.51
C TRP A 88 -8.47 0.95 10.88
N ARG A 89 -9.01 -0.27 10.85
CA ARG A 89 -8.27 -1.51 11.03
C ARG A 89 -8.66 -2.48 9.92
N SER A 90 -7.69 -3.26 9.46
CA SER A 90 -7.94 -4.24 8.42
C SER A 90 -8.89 -5.36 8.89
N PRO A 91 -9.83 -5.81 8.04
CA PRO A 91 -10.73 -6.92 8.37
C PRO A 91 -10.04 -8.26 8.65
N ILE A 92 -8.80 -8.43 8.19
CA ILE A 92 -8.04 -9.70 8.37
C ILE A 92 -7.03 -9.65 9.50
N LEU A 93 -6.99 -8.59 10.31
CA LEU A 93 -6.17 -8.63 11.53
C LEU A 93 -6.55 -9.86 12.36
N ASP A 94 -5.54 -10.46 13.00
CA ASP A 94 -5.66 -11.68 13.80
C ASP A 94 -6.06 -12.94 13.01
N SER A 95 -6.24 -12.84 11.69
CA SER A 95 -6.49 -13.98 10.81
C SER A 95 -5.19 -14.70 10.44
N LYS A 96 -5.30 -15.98 10.12
CA LYS A 96 -4.17 -16.81 9.70
C LYS A 96 -3.95 -16.73 8.19
N VAL A 97 -2.71 -16.44 7.81
CA VAL A 97 -2.18 -16.48 6.44
C VAL A 97 -0.92 -17.33 6.46
N ASP A 98 -0.87 -18.34 5.59
CA ASP A 98 0.34 -19.15 5.41
C ASP A 98 1.21 -18.55 4.30
N PRO A 99 2.36 -17.92 4.63
CA PRO A 99 3.21 -17.29 3.63
C PRO A 99 3.83 -18.31 2.66
N MET A 100 3.96 -19.58 3.03
CA MET A 100 4.45 -20.62 2.12
C MET A 100 3.42 -20.97 1.05
N VAL A 101 2.12 -20.96 1.41
CA VAL A 101 1.05 -21.15 0.42
C VAL A 101 1.06 -19.99 -0.57
N ILE A 102 1.21 -18.75 -0.10
CA ILE A 102 1.34 -17.57 -0.98
C ILE A 102 2.55 -17.75 -1.91
N ALA A 103 3.73 -18.01 -1.36
CA ALA A 103 4.95 -18.19 -2.14
C ALA A 103 4.83 -19.32 -3.19
N SER A 104 4.16 -20.44 -2.85
CA SER A 104 3.95 -21.57 -3.77
C SER A 104 3.07 -21.25 -4.97
N LYS A 105 2.28 -20.17 -4.88
CA LYS A 105 1.40 -19.68 -5.94
C LYS A 105 2.01 -18.52 -6.72
N CYS A 106 3.17 -18.02 -6.31
CA CYS A 106 3.86 -16.96 -7.00
C CYS A 106 5.07 -17.49 -7.78
N GLU A 107 5.46 -16.79 -8.84
CA GLU A 107 6.70 -17.03 -9.56
C GLU A 107 7.82 -16.17 -8.96
N HIS A 108 8.92 -16.79 -8.54
CA HIS A 108 10.08 -16.05 -8.03
C HIS A 108 10.84 -15.36 -9.17
N ILE A 109 11.09 -14.06 -9.03
CA ILE A 109 11.74 -13.24 -10.06
C ILE A 109 13.19 -12.89 -9.67
N SER A 110 13.40 -12.40 -8.45
CA SER A 110 14.69 -11.89 -8.01
C SER A 110 14.85 -11.89 -6.49
N GLY A 111 16.08 -11.69 -6.03
CA GLY A 111 16.41 -11.70 -4.60
C GLY A 111 16.63 -13.13 -4.05
N PRO A 112 16.75 -13.25 -2.72
CA PRO A 112 16.89 -14.56 -2.07
C PRO A 112 15.59 -15.36 -2.18
N HIS A 113 15.69 -16.68 -2.31
CA HIS A 113 14.52 -17.55 -2.21
C HIS A 113 13.97 -17.56 -0.78
N PHE A 114 12.67 -17.34 -0.63
CA PHE A 114 11.98 -17.49 0.64
C PHE A 114 11.93 -18.96 1.06
N LYS A 115 12.37 -19.25 2.29
CA LYS A 115 12.45 -20.61 2.85
C LYS A 115 11.39 -20.93 3.91
N GLY A 116 10.69 -19.91 4.42
CA GLY A 116 9.71 -20.10 5.49
C GLY A 116 10.30 -20.36 6.87
N GLU A 117 11.52 -19.88 7.14
CA GLU A 117 12.22 -20.11 8.42
C GLU A 117 11.93 -18.98 9.43
N GLU A 118 11.67 -17.76 8.94
CA GLU A 118 11.41 -16.59 9.77
C GLU A 118 9.98 -16.59 10.34
N ARG A 119 9.86 -16.33 11.64
CA ARG A 119 8.56 -16.21 12.32
C ARG A 119 7.83 -14.91 11.96
N VAL A 120 8.57 -13.86 11.57
CA VAL A 120 7.99 -12.60 11.10
C VAL A 120 8.17 -12.51 9.59
N VAL A 121 7.07 -12.28 8.87
CA VAL A 121 7.06 -12.16 7.40
C VAL A 121 6.35 -10.89 6.99
N VAL A 122 6.94 -10.12 6.08
CA VAL A 122 6.34 -8.97 5.42
C VAL A 122 5.97 -9.38 3.99
N LEU A 123 4.70 -9.31 3.65
CA LEU A 123 4.22 -9.37 2.27
C LEU A 123 4.00 -7.94 1.77
N ASP A 124 4.80 -7.46 0.82
CA ASP A 124 4.63 -6.15 0.18
C ASP A 124 3.92 -6.31 -1.16
N PHE A 125 2.66 -5.90 -1.23
CA PHE A 125 1.88 -5.90 -2.46
C PHE A 125 2.14 -4.61 -3.25
N TRP A 126 2.67 -4.78 -4.46
CA TRP A 126 3.11 -3.65 -5.28
C TRP A 126 2.90 -3.90 -6.78
N ALA A 127 3.19 -2.89 -7.60
CA ALA A 127 3.12 -2.98 -9.05
C ALA A 127 4.23 -2.15 -9.72
N SER A 128 4.67 -2.57 -10.91
CA SER A 128 5.79 -1.96 -11.64
C SER A 128 5.47 -0.55 -12.15
N TRP A 129 4.19 -0.25 -12.37
CA TRP A 129 3.70 1.06 -12.80
C TRP A 129 3.47 2.03 -11.63
N CYS A 130 3.59 1.57 -10.39
CA CYS A 130 3.27 2.33 -9.19
C CYS A 130 4.49 3.15 -8.74
N GLY A 131 4.43 4.47 -8.96
CA GLY A 131 5.47 5.41 -8.53
C GLY A 131 5.82 5.33 -7.03
N PRO A 132 4.84 5.38 -6.10
CA PRO A 132 5.12 5.21 -4.67
C PRO A 132 5.75 3.87 -4.32
N CYS A 133 5.43 2.80 -5.06
CA CYS A 133 6.03 1.48 -4.85
C CYS A 133 7.52 1.48 -5.24
N ALA A 134 7.86 2.15 -6.34
CA ALA A 134 9.25 2.34 -6.76
C ALA A 134 10.08 3.13 -5.74
N GLN A 135 9.44 4.00 -4.96
CA GLN A 135 10.06 4.74 -3.84
C GLN A 135 10.22 3.86 -2.60
N ALA A 136 9.25 3.01 -2.29
CA ALA A 136 9.31 2.08 -1.15
C ALA A 136 10.36 0.97 -1.33
N GLY A 137 10.61 0.53 -2.57
CA GLY A 137 11.53 -0.58 -2.87
C GLY A 137 12.92 -0.44 -2.21
N PRO A 138 13.63 0.69 -2.40
CA PRO A 138 14.92 0.94 -1.75
C PRO A 138 14.85 0.88 -0.23
N GLU A 139 13.87 1.53 0.39
CA GLU A 139 13.71 1.57 1.85
C GLU A 139 13.42 0.17 2.42
N LEU A 140 12.52 -0.59 1.77
CA LEU A 140 12.24 -1.97 2.13
C LEU A 140 13.44 -2.89 1.94
N SER A 141 14.30 -2.62 0.96
CA SER A 141 15.55 -3.37 0.76
C SER A 141 16.54 -3.12 1.91
N GLU A 142 16.68 -1.88 2.36
CA GLU A 142 17.53 -1.56 3.53
C GLU A 142 17.00 -2.24 4.81
N LEU A 143 15.68 -2.22 5.02
CA LEU A 143 15.06 -2.92 6.14
C LEU A 143 15.25 -4.45 6.02
N ALA A 144 15.08 -5.03 4.83
CA ALA A 144 15.30 -6.46 4.64
C ALA A 144 16.74 -6.88 4.97
N GLU A 145 17.73 -6.05 4.65
CA GLU A 145 19.13 -6.26 5.06
C GLU A 145 19.33 -6.11 6.57
N GLU A 146 18.76 -5.06 7.18
CA GLU A 146 18.85 -4.81 8.63
C GLU A 146 18.22 -5.94 9.47
N TYR A 147 17.14 -6.53 8.97
CA TYR A 147 16.38 -7.58 9.66
C TYR A 147 16.66 -8.99 9.14
N ALA A 148 17.71 -9.19 8.34
CA ALA A 148 18.07 -10.49 7.79
C ALA A 148 18.14 -11.59 8.86
N GLY A 149 17.49 -12.73 8.60
CA GLY A 149 17.38 -13.85 9.52
C GLY A 149 16.42 -13.66 10.70
N ARG A 150 15.79 -12.47 10.83
CA ARG A 150 14.76 -12.18 11.84
C ARG A 150 13.39 -11.92 11.21
N ILE A 151 13.37 -11.23 10.07
CA ILE A 151 12.16 -10.92 9.30
C ILE A 151 12.42 -11.28 7.83
N ALA A 152 11.51 -12.04 7.23
CA ALA A 152 11.49 -12.25 5.78
C ALA A 152 10.67 -11.15 5.10
N PHE A 153 11.19 -10.58 4.01
CA PHE A 153 10.48 -9.63 3.16
C PHE A 153 10.21 -10.25 1.80
N ILE A 154 8.93 -10.25 1.39
CA ILE A 154 8.46 -10.82 0.13
C ILE A 154 7.65 -9.77 -0.62
N GLY A 155 8.18 -9.27 -1.72
CA GLY A 155 7.48 -8.39 -2.64
C GLY A 155 6.61 -9.21 -3.58
N VAL A 156 5.30 -9.07 -3.47
CA VAL A 156 4.31 -9.70 -4.33
C VAL A 156 3.88 -8.69 -5.38
N ASN A 157 4.48 -8.77 -6.57
CA ASN A 157 4.09 -7.95 -7.70
C ASN A 157 2.77 -8.48 -8.29
N ASN A 158 1.81 -7.57 -8.50
CA ASN A 158 0.69 -7.82 -9.38
C ASN A 158 0.35 -6.54 -10.15
N ASP A 159 0.85 -6.41 -11.37
CA ASP A 159 0.53 -5.26 -12.24
C ASP A 159 -0.96 -5.11 -12.57
N SER A 160 -1.74 -6.17 -12.35
CA SER A 160 -3.19 -6.22 -12.52
C SER A 160 -3.93 -6.23 -11.18
N ILE A 161 -3.33 -5.76 -10.09
CA ILE A 161 -3.90 -5.79 -8.73
C ILE A 161 -5.27 -5.10 -8.62
N PHE A 162 -5.52 -4.08 -9.45
CA PHE A 162 -6.81 -3.38 -9.53
C PHE A 162 -7.72 -3.88 -10.66
N SER A 163 -7.32 -4.94 -11.37
CA SER A 163 -8.10 -5.58 -12.42
C SER A 163 -8.63 -6.94 -11.98
N VAL A 164 -9.80 -7.29 -12.48
CA VAL A 164 -10.44 -8.59 -12.20
C VAL A 164 -10.04 -9.64 -13.24
N THR A 165 -9.72 -9.23 -14.48
CA THR A 165 -9.65 -10.14 -15.64
C THR A 165 -8.30 -10.19 -16.32
N LYS A 166 -7.28 -9.50 -15.78
CA LYS A 166 -5.96 -9.40 -16.42
C LYS A 166 -4.91 -10.12 -15.59
N PRO A 167 -4.06 -10.96 -16.22
CA PRO A 167 -2.88 -11.51 -15.54
C PRO A 167 -1.83 -10.40 -15.30
N PRO A 168 -0.81 -10.67 -14.49
CA PRO A 168 0.35 -9.78 -14.35
C PRO A 168 1.05 -9.51 -15.70
N ASN A 169 1.62 -8.31 -15.85
CA ASN A 169 2.29 -7.87 -17.06
C ASN A 169 3.81 -8.05 -16.95
N MET A 170 4.31 -9.20 -17.39
CA MET A 170 5.74 -9.53 -17.30
C MET A 170 6.65 -8.62 -18.12
N GLU A 171 6.19 -8.16 -19.29
CA GLU A 171 6.98 -7.25 -20.13
C GLU A 171 7.26 -5.93 -19.39
N ARG A 172 6.23 -5.35 -18.77
CA ARG A 172 6.37 -4.12 -18.00
C ARG A 172 7.26 -4.33 -16.76
N LEU A 173 7.09 -5.43 -16.06
CA LEU A 173 7.92 -5.74 -14.90
C LEU A 173 9.41 -5.85 -15.29
N ASN A 174 9.71 -6.50 -16.41
CA ASN A 174 11.06 -6.60 -16.92
C ASN A 174 11.63 -5.21 -17.25
N THR A 175 10.87 -4.35 -17.94
CA THR A 175 11.28 -2.96 -18.19
C THR A 175 11.53 -2.19 -16.89
N PHE A 176 10.67 -2.36 -15.90
CA PHE A 176 10.83 -1.72 -14.60
C PHE A 176 12.15 -2.12 -13.93
N PHE A 177 12.46 -3.43 -13.92
CA PHE A 177 13.72 -3.89 -13.37
C PHE A 177 14.93 -3.43 -14.17
N ASP A 178 14.80 -3.21 -15.48
CA ASP A 178 15.87 -2.62 -16.26
C ASP A 178 16.24 -1.19 -15.82
N GLU A 179 15.25 -0.42 -15.38
CA GLU A 179 15.40 0.96 -14.92
C GLU A 179 15.72 1.08 -13.40
N HIS A 180 15.33 0.06 -12.62
CA HIS A 180 15.40 0.07 -11.16
C HIS A 180 16.30 -1.04 -10.61
N LYS A 181 17.32 -1.45 -11.38
CA LYS A 181 18.35 -2.39 -10.92
C LYS A 181 18.89 -1.94 -9.56
N ASP A 182 19.10 -2.91 -8.67
CA ASP A 182 19.61 -2.73 -7.30
C ASP A 182 18.69 -2.00 -6.31
N LYS A 183 17.47 -1.59 -6.71
CA LYS A 183 16.51 -0.93 -5.81
C LYS A 183 15.55 -1.89 -5.10
N PHE A 184 15.52 -3.16 -5.51
CA PHE A 184 14.66 -4.20 -4.94
C PHE A 184 15.54 -5.43 -4.63
N ARG A 185 16.12 -5.45 -3.43
CA ARG A 185 17.16 -6.42 -3.02
C ARG A 185 16.67 -7.47 -2.02
N TYR A 186 15.36 -7.62 -1.88
CA TYR A 186 14.70 -8.66 -1.10
C TYR A 186 13.94 -9.62 -2.03
N THR A 187 13.29 -10.65 -1.48
CA THR A 187 12.60 -11.66 -2.30
C THR A 187 11.49 -11.00 -3.11
N ILE A 188 11.57 -11.04 -4.44
CA ILE A 188 10.53 -10.54 -5.34
C ILE A 188 9.89 -11.70 -6.08
N MET A 189 8.56 -11.74 -6.03
CA MET A 189 7.74 -12.71 -6.73
C MET A 189 6.64 -12.00 -7.52
N VAL A 190 6.10 -12.69 -8.51
CA VAL A 190 4.91 -12.29 -9.27
C VAL A 190 3.76 -13.19 -8.87
N ASP A 191 2.62 -12.58 -8.55
CA ASP A 191 1.39 -13.29 -8.24
C ASP A 191 0.98 -14.22 -9.40
N SER A 192 0.23 -15.28 -9.13
CA SER A 192 -0.24 -16.17 -10.19
C SER A 192 -1.14 -15.43 -11.18
N ALA A 193 -1.31 -16.01 -12.38
CA ALA A 193 -2.16 -15.45 -13.41
C ALA A 193 -3.63 -15.29 -12.98
N ASP A 194 -4.11 -16.11 -12.04
CA ASP A 194 -5.44 -16.00 -11.42
C ASP A 194 -5.48 -15.01 -10.24
N GLY A 195 -4.35 -14.43 -9.84
CA GLY A 195 -4.25 -13.42 -8.79
C GLY A 195 -4.49 -13.98 -7.39
N PHE A 196 -3.94 -15.17 -7.10
CA PHE A 196 -4.19 -15.87 -5.84
C PHE A 196 -3.79 -15.05 -4.62
N ALA A 197 -2.59 -14.48 -4.58
CA ALA A 197 -2.12 -13.70 -3.43
C ALA A 197 -2.95 -12.42 -3.26
N LYS A 198 -3.29 -11.77 -4.37
CA LYS A 198 -4.22 -10.64 -4.39
C LYS A 198 -5.56 -10.99 -3.75
N ASP A 199 -6.19 -12.09 -4.17
CA ASP A 199 -7.53 -12.46 -3.73
C ASP A 199 -7.56 -13.13 -2.34
N ALA A 200 -6.49 -13.80 -1.94
CA ALA A 200 -6.37 -14.45 -0.64
C ALA A 200 -5.95 -13.50 0.49
N VAL A 201 -5.19 -12.45 0.20
CA VAL A 201 -4.59 -11.57 1.23
C VAL A 201 -4.89 -10.10 0.98
N TYR A 202 -4.46 -9.53 -0.15
CA TYR A 202 -4.56 -8.08 -0.39
C TYR A 202 -6.01 -7.58 -0.35
N LYS A 203 -6.90 -8.20 -1.12
CA LYS A 203 -8.29 -7.79 -1.26
C LYS A 203 -9.08 -7.99 0.04
N PRO A 204 -9.02 -9.16 0.73
CA PRO A 204 -9.59 -9.31 2.07
C PRO A 204 -9.00 -8.32 3.09
N GLY A 205 -7.74 -7.94 2.92
CA GLY A 205 -7.05 -6.92 3.71
C GLY A 205 -7.75 -5.58 3.74
N GLY A 206 -8.61 -5.29 2.76
CA GLY A 206 -9.45 -4.09 2.74
C GLY A 206 -8.68 -2.78 2.54
N TYR A 207 -7.36 -2.83 2.48
CA TYR A 207 -6.51 -1.70 2.10
C TYR A 207 -6.56 -1.52 0.59
N ARG A 208 -6.97 -0.34 0.13
CA ARG A 208 -7.29 -0.07 -1.28
C ARG A 208 -6.20 0.69 -2.02
N GLY A 209 -4.97 0.68 -1.50
CA GLY A 209 -3.80 1.34 -2.11
C GLY A 209 -2.64 0.37 -2.28
N ILE A 210 -1.60 0.82 -3.00
CA ILE A 210 -0.28 0.20 -3.05
C ILE A 210 0.80 1.29 -2.95
N PRO A 211 1.99 1.01 -2.38
CA PRO A 211 2.38 -0.26 -1.78
C PRO A 211 1.56 -0.61 -0.54
N CYS A 212 1.37 -1.90 -0.29
CA CYS A 212 0.60 -2.42 0.84
C CYS A 212 1.38 -3.54 1.51
N ALA A 213 1.94 -3.25 2.67
CA ALA A 213 2.58 -4.23 3.52
C ALA A 213 1.55 -4.96 4.40
N VAL A 214 1.67 -6.28 4.44
CA VAL A 214 0.99 -7.16 5.40
C VAL A 214 2.06 -7.83 6.25
N VAL A 215 2.06 -7.55 7.56
CA VAL A 215 3.03 -8.15 8.49
C VAL A 215 2.38 -9.32 9.21
N LEU A 216 3.05 -10.46 9.17
CA LEU A 216 2.66 -11.72 9.79
C LEU A 216 3.60 -12.01 10.96
N VAL A 217 3.05 -12.50 12.07
CA VAL A 217 3.80 -13.13 13.18
C VAL A 217 3.26 -14.54 13.36
N ASP A 218 4.09 -15.56 13.10
CA ASP A 218 3.68 -16.98 13.07
C ASP A 218 2.46 -17.24 12.16
N GLY A 219 2.42 -16.53 11.03
CA GLY A 219 1.31 -16.58 10.09
C GLY A 219 0.05 -15.85 10.55
N ILE A 220 0.06 -15.13 11.68
CA ILE A 220 -1.05 -14.29 12.11
C ILE A 220 -0.85 -12.86 11.63
N VAL A 221 -1.85 -12.28 10.97
CA VAL A 221 -1.76 -10.91 10.46
C VAL A 221 -1.81 -9.90 11.62
N VAL A 222 -0.74 -9.14 11.79
CA VAL A 222 -0.63 -8.10 12.84
C VAL A 222 -0.66 -6.67 12.29
N PHE A 223 -0.48 -6.50 10.98
CA PHE A 223 -0.53 -5.20 10.32
C PHE A 223 -0.94 -5.33 8.86
N VAL A 224 -1.70 -4.34 8.37
CA VAL A 224 -2.01 -4.12 6.95
C VAL A 224 -2.02 -2.62 6.71
N GLY A 225 -1.20 -2.12 5.77
CA GLY A 225 -1.15 -0.69 5.45
C GLY A 225 0.04 -0.30 4.58
N SER A 226 0.26 1.00 4.41
CA SER A 226 1.42 1.52 3.65
C SER A 226 2.73 1.27 4.40
N PRO A 227 3.81 0.85 3.72
CA PRO A 227 5.17 0.83 4.28
C PRO A 227 5.92 2.18 4.21
N LEU A 228 5.38 3.20 3.54
CA LEU A 228 6.11 4.46 3.25
C LEU A 228 6.25 5.43 4.44
N ALA A 229 5.60 5.18 5.58
CA ALA A 229 5.71 6.04 6.76
C ALA A 229 5.65 5.20 8.04
N ASP A 230 6.62 5.42 8.94
CA ASP A 230 6.68 4.80 10.28
C ASP A 230 6.59 3.26 10.29
N PHE A 231 7.14 2.59 9.28
CA PHE A 231 7.06 1.15 9.16
C PHE A 231 7.97 0.39 10.13
N LYS A 232 9.17 0.93 10.42
CA LYS A 232 10.12 0.31 11.36
C LYS A 232 9.52 0.02 12.75
N PRO A 233 8.79 0.95 13.41
CA PRO A 233 8.06 0.65 14.64
C PRO A 233 7.06 -0.51 14.55
N VAL A 234 6.45 -0.77 13.38
CA VAL A 234 5.57 -1.93 13.17
C VAL A 234 6.38 -3.22 13.25
N LEU A 235 7.53 -3.27 12.56
CA LEU A 235 8.43 -4.42 12.55
C LEU A 235 8.98 -4.74 13.93
N GLU A 236 9.38 -3.72 14.69
CA GLU A 236 9.88 -3.89 16.06
C GLU A 236 8.80 -4.47 16.98
N ARG A 237 7.55 -3.99 16.90
CA ARG A 237 6.44 -4.58 17.66
C ARG A 237 6.16 -6.03 17.27
N ALA A 238 6.27 -6.38 15.99
CA ALA A 238 6.12 -7.74 15.51
C ALA A 238 7.20 -8.66 16.11
N LEU A 239 8.46 -8.24 16.10
CA LEU A 239 9.57 -8.97 16.72
C LEU A 239 9.40 -9.13 18.24
N MET A 240 8.98 -8.07 18.94
CA MET A 240 8.70 -8.15 20.38
C MET A 240 7.61 -9.18 20.72
N SER A 241 6.61 -9.33 19.85
CA SER A 241 5.54 -10.32 20.03
C SER A 241 6.08 -11.75 19.99
N VAL A 242 7.04 -12.02 19.09
CA VAL A 242 7.75 -13.31 19.02
C VAL A 242 8.53 -13.60 20.31
N SER A 243 9.24 -12.61 20.84
CA SER A 243 10.02 -12.76 22.08
C SER A 243 9.14 -13.06 23.30
N ASN A 244 7.99 -12.37 23.42
CA ASN A 244 7.06 -12.54 24.54
C ASN A 244 6.29 -13.87 24.53
N MET A 245 6.18 -14.52 23.36
CA MET A 245 5.54 -15.83 23.22
C MET A 245 6.48 -17.01 23.53
N SER A 246 7.76 -16.76 23.83
CA SER A 246 8.70 -17.80 24.25
C SER A 246 8.43 -18.18 25.72
N PRO A 247 7.97 -19.40 26.06
CA PRO A 247 7.67 -19.75 27.43
C PRO A 247 8.97 -19.97 28.23
N SER A 248 8.93 -19.51 29.47
CA SER A 248 9.62 -20.11 30.60
C SER A 248 9.58 -21.65 30.55
N SER A 249 10.63 -22.28 30.04
CA SER A 249 10.85 -23.73 30.18
C SER A 249 12.24 -24.00 30.76
N SER A 250 12.42 -23.65 32.03
CA SER A 250 13.47 -24.22 32.88
C SER A 250 13.03 -24.27 34.34
N ARG A 251 12.06 -25.14 34.62
CA ARG A 251 12.00 -25.81 35.93
C ARG A 251 12.31 -27.28 35.71
N SER A 252 13.61 -27.58 35.65
CA SER A 252 14.12 -28.91 35.93
C SER A 252 13.75 -29.24 37.38
N SER A 253 12.75 -30.09 37.57
CA SER A 253 12.64 -30.86 38.81
C SER A 253 13.42 -32.15 38.59
N SER A 254 14.71 -32.09 38.91
CA SER A 254 15.49 -33.27 39.20
C SER A 254 14.88 -33.96 40.42
N ARG A 255 14.08 -35.00 40.20
CA ARG A 255 13.79 -35.96 41.26
C ARG A 255 14.82 -37.07 41.15
N SER A 256 15.84 -36.96 41.99
CA SER A 256 16.86 -37.98 42.17
C SER A 256 16.17 -39.28 42.58
N SER A 257 16.62 -40.34 41.94
CA SER A 257 16.63 -41.70 42.45
C SER A 257 17.10 -41.70 43.91
N ARG A 258 16.38 -42.41 44.77
CA ARG A 258 16.92 -43.04 45.97
C ARG A 258 16.37 -44.46 46.04
N GLU A 259 17.33 -45.36 46.19
CA GLU A 259 17.22 -46.77 46.52
C GLU A 259 16.46 -46.97 47.84
N GLU A 260 15.57 -47.96 47.87
CA GLU A 260 15.61 -49.16 48.73
C GLU A 260 14.40 -50.07 48.41
#